data_AF-A0A346YPE6-F1
#
_entry.id   AF-A0A346YPE6-F1
#
_cell.length_a   1.000
_cell.length_b   1.000
_cell.length_c   1.000
_cell.angle_alpha   90.00
_cell.angle_beta   90.00
_cell.angle_gamma   90.00
#
_symmetry.space_group_name_H-M   'P 1'
#
loop_
_entity.id
_entity.type
_entity.pdbx_description
1 polymer ?
#
loop_
_entity_poly.entity_id
_entity_poly.type
_entity_poly.pdbx_seq_one_letter_code
_entity_poly.pdbx_strand_id
1 'polypeptide(L)'
;MSALTPEELEGRINAHRELMIEMLAAMIGGEVTITAFLRKLRDDATFKDNEEDPGALPETAFATQNAMAREVRSILEAARARAAADN
;
A
#
# COMPACT_ATOMS: atom_id res chain seq x y z
N MET A 1 -16.93 -14.51 -6.51
CA MET A 1 -15.54 -14.05 -6.33
C MET A 1 -14.67 -14.90 -7.23
N SER A 2 -13.98 -14.32 -8.22
CA SER A 2 -12.98 -15.07 -8.98
C SER A 2 -11.84 -15.45 -8.02
N ALA A 3 -11.32 -16.66 -8.14
CA ALA A 3 -10.12 -17.04 -7.39
C ALA A 3 -8.97 -16.13 -7.82
N LEU A 4 -8.21 -15.60 -6.85
CA LEU A 4 -7.00 -14.83 -7.11
C LEU A 4 -5.98 -15.73 -7.81
N THR A 5 -5.23 -15.18 -8.76
CA THR A 5 -4.09 -15.92 -9.32
C THR A 5 -2.97 -16.04 -8.26
N PRO A 6 -2.07 -17.02 -8.37
CA PRO A 6 -0.90 -17.12 -7.49
C PRO A 6 -0.06 -15.84 -7.45
N GLU A 7 0.12 -15.17 -8.59
CA GLU A 7 0.88 -13.92 -8.72
C GLU A 7 0.19 -12.76 -8.00
N GLU A 8 -1.14 -12.69 -8.08
CA GLU A 8 -1.91 -11.70 -7.33
C GLU A 8 -1.80 -11.94 -5.83
N LEU A 9 -1.90 -13.20 -5.39
CA LEU A 9 -1.75 -13.56 -3.99
C LEU A 9 -0.34 -13.21 -3.47
N GLU A 10 0.69 -13.54 -4.24
CA GLU A 10 2.09 -13.21 -3.93
C GLU A 10 2.27 -11.70 -3.80
N GLY A 11 1.79 -10.92 -4.78
CA GLY A 11 1.89 -9.47 -4.76
C GLY A 11 1.23 -8.86 -3.51
N ARG A 12 0.04 -9.36 -3.13
CA ARG A 12 -0.65 -8.93 -1.91
C ARG A 12 0.12 -9.29 -0.65
N ILE A 13 0.68 -10.50 -0.54
CA ILE A 13 1.48 -10.90 0.63
C ILE A 13 2.74 -10.04 0.74
N ASN A 14 3.42 -9.78 -0.39
CA ASN A 14 4.61 -8.94 -0.43
C ASN A 14 4.29 -7.49 -0.02
N ALA A 15 3.16 -6.93 -0.45
CA ALA A 15 2.70 -5.61 -0.01
C ALA A 15 2.59 -5.50 1.52
N HIS A 16 1.99 -6.50 2.17
CA HIS A 16 1.87 -6.53 3.63
C HIS A 16 3.23 -6.68 4.30
N ARG A 17 4.10 -7.52 3.75
CA ARG A 17 5.46 -7.73 4.28
C ARG A 17 6.25 -6.42 4.27
N GLU A 18 6.25 -5.71 3.15
CA GLU A 18 6.96 -4.42 3.02
C GLU A 18 6.39 -3.37 3.96
N LEU A 19 5.06 -3.24 4.04
CA LEU A 19 4.43 -2.29 4.98
C LEU A 19 4.76 -2.61 6.44
N MET A 20 4.81 -3.89 6.83
CA MET A 20 5.23 -4.28 8.19
C MET A 20 6.68 -3.93 8.45
N ILE A 21 7.58 -4.13 7.47
CA ILE A 21 8.99 -3.75 7.59
C ILE A 21 9.14 -2.24 7.72
N GLU A 22 8.47 -1.44 6.87
CA GLU A 22 8.50 0.01 6.95
C GLU A 22 7.99 0.52 8.31
N MET A 23 6.88 -0.05 8.80
CA MET A 23 6.32 0.30 10.11
C MET A 23 7.29 -0.02 11.25
N LEU A 24 7.86 -1.23 11.26
CA LEU A 24 8.83 -1.62 12.30
C LEU A 24 10.11 -0.78 12.24
N ALA A 25 10.62 -0.50 11.04
CA ALA A 25 11.77 0.38 10.85
C ALA A 25 11.48 1.78 11.39
N ALA A 26 10.28 2.31 11.14
CA ALA A 26 9.86 3.61 11.65
C ALA A 26 9.75 3.62 13.19
N MET A 27 9.24 2.54 13.80
CA MET A 27 9.17 2.39 15.25
C MET A 27 10.55 2.29 15.90
N ILE A 28 11.48 1.54 15.29
CA ILE A 28 12.86 1.41 15.77
C ILE A 28 13.61 2.74 15.66
N GLY A 29 13.37 3.50 14.59
CA GLY A 29 14.01 4.80 14.33
C GLY A 29 13.54 5.94 15.24
N GLY A 30 12.63 5.70 16.18
CA GLY A 30 12.16 6.70 17.15
C GLY A 30 11.17 7.72 16.58
N GLU A 31 10.85 8.73 17.40
CA GLU A 31 9.71 9.65 17.19
C GLU A 31 9.79 10.47 15.88
N VAL A 32 11.01 10.81 15.43
CA VAL A 32 11.21 11.52 14.15
C VAL A 32 10.85 10.62 12.96
N THR A 33 11.26 9.36 13.00
CA THR A 33 11.06 8.41 11.89
C THR A 33 9.61 7.97 11.79
N ILE A 34 8.93 7.78 12.92
CA ILE A 34 7.49 7.47 12.92
C ILE A 34 6.65 8.64 12.41
N THR A 35 7.01 9.88 12.75
CA THR A 35 6.32 11.08 12.24
C THR A 35 6.53 11.23 10.73
N ALA A 36 7.73 10.93 10.22
CA ALA A 36 8.02 10.93 8.79
C ALA A 36 7.24 9.83 8.04
N PHE A 37 7.15 8.63 8.61
CA PHE A 37 6.36 7.54 8.07
C PHE A 37 4.86 7.91 7.99
N LEU A 38 4.29 8.39 9.10
CA LEU A 38 2.89 8.83 9.13
C LEU A 38 2.61 9.99 8.16
N ARG A 39 3.58 10.90 7.97
CA ARG A 39 3.50 11.96 6.97
C ARG A 39 3.49 11.40 5.55
N LYS A 40 4.41 10.50 5.21
CA LYS A 40 4.43 9.80 3.91
C LYS A 40 3.08 9.13 3.64
N LEU A 41 2.53 8.41 4.63
CA LEU A 41 1.21 7.77 4.49
C LEU A 41 0.09 8.78 4.20
N ARG A 42 0.14 9.97 4.81
CA ARG A 42 -0.83 11.05 4.57
C ARG A 42 -0.62 11.74 3.22
N ASP A 43 0.62 11.94 2.80
CA ASP A 43 0.95 12.65 1.57
C ASP A 43 0.64 11.75 0.35
N ASP A 44 0.91 10.45 0.43
CA ASP A 44 0.46 9.44 -0.55
C ASP A 44 -1.08 9.41 -0.67
N ALA A 45 -1.80 9.72 0.42
CA ALA A 45 -3.27 9.82 0.40
C ALA A 45 -3.78 11.08 -0.34
N THR A 46 -2.94 12.09 -0.55
CA THR A 46 -3.29 13.31 -1.28
C THR A 46 -3.02 13.17 -2.78
N PHE A 47 -2.01 12.37 -3.15
CA PHE A 47 -1.62 12.16 -4.56
C PHE A 47 -2.64 11.34 -5.37
N LYS A 48 -3.47 10.53 -4.71
CA LYS A 48 -4.44 9.62 -5.37
C LYS A 48 -5.65 10.28 -6.02
N ASP A 49 -5.94 11.55 -5.77
CA ASP A 49 -7.13 12.19 -6.34
C ASP A 49 -7.01 12.42 -7.86
N ASN A 50 -5.83 12.18 -8.46
CA ASN A 50 -5.53 12.69 -9.80
C ASN A 50 -5.05 11.73 -10.89
N GLU A 51 -4.78 10.43 -10.69
CA GLU A 51 -4.35 9.60 -11.85
C GLU A 51 -4.32 8.09 -11.55
N GLU A 52 -5.20 7.32 -12.21
CA GLU A 52 -4.90 5.93 -12.60
C GLU A 52 -5.37 5.65 -14.03
N ASP A 53 -4.40 5.48 -14.92
CA ASP A 53 -4.54 5.15 -16.34
C ASP A 53 -4.78 3.62 -16.53
N PRO A 54 -5.91 3.18 -17.12
CA PRO A 54 -6.38 1.79 -17.08
C PRO A 54 -5.82 0.87 -18.19
N GLY A 55 -4.65 1.13 -18.75
CA GLY A 55 -4.25 0.58 -20.07
C GLY A 55 -3.23 -0.57 -20.16
N ALA A 56 -2.54 -0.98 -19.09
CA ALA A 56 -1.38 -1.89 -19.25
C ALA A 56 -1.73 -3.38 -19.06
N LEU A 57 -1.62 -4.18 -20.13
CA LEU A 57 -1.67 -5.65 -20.09
C LEU A 57 -0.42 -6.19 -19.34
N PRO A 58 -0.57 -6.95 -18.24
CA PRO A 58 0.60 -7.39 -17.47
C PRO A 58 1.18 -8.71 -18.01
N GLU A 59 2.49 -8.73 -18.29
CA GLU A 59 3.28 -9.95 -18.14
C GLU A 59 3.26 -10.40 -16.66
N THR A 60 3.55 -11.67 -16.37
CA THR A 60 3.41 -12.25 -15.01
C THR A 60 4.18 -11.49 -13.94
N ALA A 61 5.38 -10.98 -14.21
CA ALA A 61 6.14 -10.16 -13.27
C ALA A 61 5.47 -8.80 -12.97
N PHE A 62 4.81 -8.20 -13.97
CA PHE A 62 4.01 -6.99 -13.79
C PHE A 62 2.70 -7.28 -13.05
N ALA A 63 2.14 -8.50 -13.15
CA ALA A 63 0.95 -8.88 -12.40
C ALA A 63 1.21 -8.86 -10.89
N THR A 64 2.35 -9.41 -10.43
CA THR A 64 2.76 -9.36 -9.02
C THR A 64 2.99 -7.93 -8.54
N GLN A 65 3.73 -7.11 -9.30
CA GLN A 65 4.00 -5.72 -8.92
C GLN A 65 2.73 -4.86 -8.89
N ASN A 66 1.84 -5.04 -9.86
CA ASN A 66 0.56 -4.34 -9.91
C ASN A 66 -0.36 -4.78 -8.76
N ALA A 67 -0.42 -6.09 -8.47
CA ALA A 67 -1.16 -6.60 -7.30
C ALA A 67 -0.59 -6.03 -5.99
N MET A 68 0.73 -5.93 -5.86
CA MET A 68 1.39 -5.32 -4.71
C MET A 68 1.02 -3.83 -4.57
N ALA A 69 1.15 -3.04 -5.65
CA ALA A 69 0.82 -1.61 -5.63
C ALA A 69 -0.65 -1.36 -5.29
N ARG A 70 -1.57 -2.13 -5.88
CA ARG A 70 -3.01 -2.07 -5.58
C ARG A 70 -3.29 -2.40 -4.11
N GLU A 71 -2.66 -3.44 -3.58
CA GLU A 71 -2.85 -3.84 -2.18
C GLU A 71 -2.34 -2.78 -1.19
N VAL A 72 -1.13 -2.25 -1.41
CA VAL A 72 -0.59 -1.15 -0.59
C VAL A 72 -1.60 0.01 -0.59
N ARG A 73 -2.11 0.39 -1.77
CA ARG A 73 -3.08 1.47 -1.88
C ARG A 73 -4.37 1.19 -1.12
N SER A 74 -4.91 -0.03 -1.22
CA SER A 74 -6.12 -0.44 -0.49
C SER A 74 -5.91 -0.39 1.03
N ILE A 75 -4.75 -0.83 1.52
CA ILE A 75 -4.42 -0.79 2.96
C ILE A 75 -4.39 0.66 3.47
N LEU A 76 -3.74 1.56 2.71
CA LEU A 76 -3.65 2.98 3.09
C LEU A 76 -5.02 3.68 3.10
N GLU A 77 -5.88 3.37 2.14
CA GLU A 77 -7.26 3.89 2.11
C GLU A 77 -8.07 3.40 3.32
N ALA A 78 -7.99 2.11 3.65
CA ALA A 78 -8.67 1.55 4.81
C ALA A 78 -8.15 2.14 6.13
N ALA A 79 -6.83 2.31 6.27
CA ALA A 79 -6.22 2.94 7.42
C ALA A 79 -6.70 4.40 7.58
N ARG A 80 -6.78 5.15 6.48
CA ARG A 80 -7.31 6.52 6.46
C ARG A 80 -8.78 6.57 6.86
N ALA A 81 -9.62 5.71 6.28
CA ALA A 81 -11.05 5.69 6.57
C ALA A 81 -11.30 5.47 8.08
N ARG A 82 -10.50 4.60 8.71
CA ARG A 82 -10.54 4.40 10.17
C ARG A 82 -10.06 5.63 10.94
N ALA A 83 -8.91 6.19 10.59
CA ALA A 83 -8.38 7.38 11.25
C ALA A 83 -9.32 8.61 11.15
N ALA A 84 -10.05 8.75 10.04
CA ALA A 84 -11.04 9.82 9.86
C ALA A 84 -12.33 9.56 10.65
N ALA A 85 -12.71 8.29 10.87
CA ALA A 85 -13.88 7.93 11.67
C ALA A 85 -13.65 8.07 13.18
N ASP A 86 -12.39 8.00 13.63
CA ASP A 86 -11.99 8.14 15.02
C ASP A 86 -11.73 9.62 15.44
N ASN A 87 -11.89 10.59 14.53
CA ASN A 87 -11.85 12.04 14.78
C ASN A 87 -13.25 12.64 14.84
#